data_AF-A0A538IDQ3-F1
#
_entry.id   AF-A0A538IDQ3-F1
#
_cell.length_a   1.000
_cell.length_b   1.000
_cell.length_c   1.000
_cell.angle_alpha   90.00
_cell.angle_beta   90.00
_cell.angle_gamma   90.00
#
_symmetry.space_group_name_H-M   'P 1'
#
loop_
_entity.id
_entity.type
_entity.pdbx_description
1 polymer ?
#
loop_
_entity_poly.entity_id
_entity_poly.type
_entity_poly.pdbx_seq_one_letter_code
_entity_poly.pdbx_strand_id
1 'polypeptide(L)'
;EGSYLTCPCVDPNISTDPAAVKFVADYKAKYNVKPGIYGGEGFDAVNLIAAAIKAAGAPGSDIKAYRAKVAANLASTSGFKGITKTYAFQPNGELVQSSVVIFLYKVVNDDYSTVGDVANLIK
;
A
#
# COMPACT_ATOMS: atom_id res chain seq x y z
N GLU A 1 15.88 -19.92 -9.93
CA GLU A 1 15.20 -19.65 -11.22
C GLU A 1 13.93 -20.48 -11.35
N GLY A 2 12.84 -19.90 -11.88
CA GLY A 2 11.59 -20.61 -12.16
C GLY A 2 10.66 -20.86 -10.97
N SER A 3 11.07 -20.49 -9.76
CA SER A 3 10.24 -20.56 -8.56
C SER A 3 9.07 -19.58 -8.62
N TYR A 4 7.94 -19.96 -8.02
CA TYR A 4 6.77 -19.10 -7.86
C TYR A 4 6.62 -18.64 -6.42
N LEU A 5 6.19 -17.39 -6.25
CA LEU A 5 6.03 -16.72 -4.96
C LEU A 5 4.67 -16.03 -4.94
N THR A 6 3.97 -16.09 -3.81
CA THR A 6 2.78 -15.26 -3.57
C THR A 6 3.14 -14.09 -2.66
N CYS A 7 2.59 -12.92 -2.95
CA CYS A 7 2.76 -11.71 -2.13
C CYS A 7 1.42 -10.97 -2.08
N PRO A 8 0.99 -10.41 -0.94
CA PRO A 8 -0.09 -9.43 -0.93
C PRO A 8 0.29 -8.10 -1.59
N CYS A 9 1.51 -7.99 -2.10
CA CYS A 9 2.18 -6.79 -2.56
C CYS A 9 1.76 -6.50 -3.99
N VAL A 10 1.58 -5.22 -4.33
CA VAL A 10 1.34 -4.79 -5.72
C VAL A 10 2.57 -4.03 -6.16
N ASP A 11 3.23 -4.49 -7.23
CA ASP A 11 4.43 -3.83 -7.72
C ASP A 11 4.07 -2.47 -8.34
N PRO A 12 4.52 -1.35 -7.74
CA PRO A 12 4.21 -0.02 -8.27
C PRO A 12 4.83 0.22 -9.65
N ASN A 13 5.88 -0.52 -10.03
CA ASN A 13 6.62 -0.32 -11.28
C ASN A 13 5.87 -0.77 -12.53
N ILE A 14 4.82 -1.57 -12.37
CA ILE A 14 3.98 -2.06 -13.47
C ILE A 14 2.58 -1.44 -13.47
N SER A 15 2.28 -0.58 -12.50
CA SER A 15 0.96 0.06 -12.35
C SER A 15 0.72 1.07 -13.46
N THR A 16 -0.53 1.13 -13.93
CA THR A 16 -1.00 2.16 -14.88
C THR A 16 -1.75 3.30 -14.19
N ASP A 17 -1.92 3.25 -12.86
CA ASP A 17 -2.49 4.37 -12.12
C ASP A 17 -1.55 5.58 -12.20
N PRO A 18 -2.01 6.77 -12.65
CA PRO A 18 -1.18 7.96 -12.76
C PRO A 18 -0.43 8.34 -11.48
N ALA A 19 -1.01 8.09 -10.30
CA ALA A 19 -0.36 8.36 -9.03
C ALA A 19 0.82 7.40 -8.76
N ALA A 20 0.67 6.13 -9.11
CA ALA A 20 1.75 5.14 -9.01
C ALA A 20 2.87 5.44 -10.01
N VAL A 21 2.52 5.78 -11.26
CA VAL A 21 3.48 6.18 -12.31
C VAL A 21 4.28 7.39 -11.85
N LYS A 22 3.60 8.40 -11.28
CA LYS A 22 4.27 9.59 -10.74
C LYS A 22 5.20 9.22 -9.57
N PHE A 23 4.74 8.39 -8.64
CA PHE A 23 5.55 7.93 -7.51
C PHE A 23 6.84 7.25 -7.97
N VAL A 24 6.76 6.33 -8.94
CA VAL A 24 7.94 5.63 -9.49
C VAL A 24 8.91 6.61 -10.14
N ALA A 25 8.40 7.58 -10.91
CA ALA A 25 9.22 8.60 -11.56
C ALA A 25 9.93 9.50 -10.53
N ASP A 26 9.21 10.01 -9.54
CA ASP A 26 9.76 10.86 -8.47
C ASP A 26 10.80 10.09 -7.63
N TYR A 27 10.51 8.83 -7.29
CA TYR A 27 11.41 7.97 -6.53
C TYR A 27 12.72 7.73 -7.29
N LYS A 28 12.63 7.40 -8.58
CA LYS A 28 13.81 7.22 -9.44
C LYS A 28 14.62 8.51 -9.59
N ALA A 29 13.96 9.65 -9.77
CA ALA A 29 14.65 10.93 -9.87
C ALA A 29 15.42 11.27 -8.58
N LYS A 30 14.86 10.92 -7.41
CA LYS A 30 15.47 11.22 -6.11
C LYS A 30 16.58 10.25 -5.71
N TYR A 31 16.39 8.95 -5.94
CA TYR A 31 17.27 7.90 -5.42
C TYR A 31 18.07 7.17 -6.50
N ASN A 32 17.91 7.56 -7.77
CA ASN A 32 18.57 6.95 -8.93
C ASN A 32 18.31 5.44 -9.11
N VAL A 33 17.22 4.94 -8.52
CA VAL A 33 16.77 3.54 -8.61
C VAL A 33 15.24 3.50 -8.57
N LYS A 34 14.61 2.51 -9.19
CA LYS A 34 13.17 2.29 -9.05
C LYS A 34 12.83 1.86 -7.61
N PRO A 35 11.61 2.14 -7.11
CA PRO A 35 11.19 1.61 -5.82
C PRO A 35 11.15 0.08 -5.86
N GLY A 36 11.60 -0.57 -4.78
CA GLY A 36 11.39 -2.00 -4.60
C GLY A 36 9.91 -2.34 -4.39
N ILE A 37 9.58 -3.63 -4.39
CA ILE A 37 8.19 -4.14 -4.36
C ILE A 37 7.35 -3.58 -3.20
N TYR A 38 7.94 -3.35 -2.02
CA TYR A 38 7.26 -2.78 -0.85
C TYR A 38 7.22 -1.24 -0.83
N GLY A 39 7.88 -0.57 -1.77
CA GLY A 39 8.00 0.89 -1.79
C GLY A 39 6.64 1.57 -1.95
N GLY A 40 5.75 0.99 -2.74
CA GLY A 40 4.38 1.50 -2.90
C GLY A 40 3.54 1.36 -1.62
N GLU A 41 3.66 0.23 -0.91
CA GLU A 41 2.94 0.01 0.35
C GLU A 41 3.43 0.96 1.45
N GLY A 42 4.73 1.23 1.50
CA GLY A 42 5.29 2.25 2.40
C GLY A 42 4.74 3.65 2.10
N PHE A 43 4.62 4.00 0.81
CA PHE A 43 4.02 5.27 0.39
C PHE A 43 2.54 5.37 0.80
N ASP A 44 1.78 4.30 0.61
CA ASP A 44 0.37 4.24 1.00
C ASP A 44 0.18 4.35 2.52
N ALA A 45 0.98 3.60 3.29
CA ALA A 45 0.92 3.61 4.76
C ALA A 45 1.18 5.02 5.32
N VAL A 46 2.20 5.73 4.81
CA VAL A 46 2.51 7.09 5.25
C VAL A 46 1.38 8.06 4.90
N ASN A 47 0.83 8.00 3.68
CA ASN A 47 -0.27 8.88 3.28
C ASN A 47 -1.56 8.60 4.06
N LEU A 48 -1.81 7.33 4.38
CA LEU A 48 -2.94 6.92 5.21
C LEU A 48 -2.82 7.47 6.64
N ILE A 49 -1.66 7.33 7.27
CA ILE A 49 -1.38 7.91 8.60
C ILE A 49 -1.49 9.44 8.55
N ALA A 50 -0.94 10.08 7.51
CA ALA A 50 -1.02 11.52 7.33
C ALA A 50 -2.48 12.00 7.17
N ALA A 51 -3.32 11.24 6.45
CA ALA A 51 -4.75 11.53 6.35
C ALA A 51 -5.46 11.43 7.70
N ALA A 52 -5.14 10.41 8.52
CA ALA A 52 -5.69 10.26 9.87
C ALA A 52 -5.27 11.41 10.80
N ILE A 53 -4.01 11.85 10.72
CA ILE A 53 -3.49 13.03 11.44
C ILE A 53 -4.23 14.29 11.00
N LYS A 54 -4.38 14.51 9.69
CA LYS A 54 -5.10 15.67 9.14
C LYS A 54 -6.55 15.71 9.62
N ALA A 55 -7.23 14.55 9.61
CA ALA A 55 -8.60 14.43 10.12
C ALA A 55 -8.69 14.65 11.65
N ALA A 56 -7.62 14.38 12.40
CA ALA A 56 -7.59 14.65 13.83
C ALA A 56 -7.47 16.15 14.16
N GLY A 57 -6.98 16.96 13.22
CA GLY A 57 -6.74 18.40 13.40
C GLY A 57 -5.45 18.70 14.15
N ALA A 58 -5.32 19.93 14.66
CA ALA A 58 -4.17 20.32 15.46
C ALA A 58 -4.19 19.66 16.86
N PRO A 59 -3.04 19.28 17.41
CA PRO A 59 -2.97 18.75 18.77
C PRO A 59 -3.29 19.82 19.82
N GLY A 60 -4.04 19.45 20.85
CA GLY A 60 -4.20 20.25 22.07
C GLY A 60 -3.09 19.96 23.09
N SER A 61 -3.28 20.39 24.33
CA SER A 61 -2.34 20.13 25.44
C SER A 61 -2.31 18.64 25.87
N ASP A 62 -3.41 17.91 25.66
CA ASP A 62 -3.46 16.46 25.91
C ASP A 62 -3.02 15.67 24.68
N ILE A 63 -1.72 15.37 24.63
CA ILE A 63 -1.12 14.58 23.55
C ILE A 63 -1.61 13.13 23.53
N LYS A 64 -2.03 12.56 24.67
CA LYS A 64 -2.52 11.19 24.75
C LYS A 64 -3.89 11.09 24.10
N ALA A 65 -4.79 12.02 24.43
CA ALA A 65 -6.09 12.12 23.78
C ALA A 65 -5.96 12.37 22.27
N TYR A 66 -5.02 13.22 21.86
CA TYR A 66 -4.75 13.46 20.44
C TYR A 66 -4.32 12.19 19.69
N ARG A 67 -3.36 11.44 20.24
CA ARG A 67 -2.90 10.17 19.63
C ARG A 67 -4.03 9.13 19.55
N ALA A 68 -4.87 9.05 20.57
CA ALA A 68 -6.04 8.17 20.55
C ALA A 68 -7.03 8.55 19.43
N LYS A 69 -7.24 9.86 19.19
CA LYS A 69 -8.06 10.36 18.08
C LYS A 69 -7.47 9.98 16.71
N VAL A 70 -6.15 10.13 16.53
CA VAL A 70 -5.48 9.71 15.28
C VAL A 70 -5.64 8.21 15.05
N ALA A 71 -5.42 7.39 16.08
CA ALA A 71 -5.58 5.94 16.01
C ALA A 71 -7.03 5.54 15.68
N ALA A 72 -8.02 6.21 16.28
CA ALA A 72 -9.43 5.98 15.97
C ALA A 72 -9.77 6.34 14.52
N ASN A 73 -9.26 7.46 14.00
CA ASN A 73 -9.43 7.84 12.60
C ASN A 73 -8.84 6.77 11.66
N LEU A 74 -7.63 6.29 11.96
CA LEU A 74 -6.98 5.23 11.19
C LEU A 74 -7.81 3.94 11.20
N ALA A 75 -8.26 3.49 12.38
CA ALA A 75 -9.07 2.29 12.53
C ALA A 75 -10.43 2.40 11.81
N SER A 76 -11.00 3.61 11.70
CA SER A 76 -12.24 3.86 10.97
C SER A 76 -12.07 3.98 9.44
N THR A 77 -10.88 3.75 8.91
CA THR A 77 -10.63 3.88 7.46
C THR A 77 -11.53 2.91 6.69
N SER A 78 -12.32 3.47 5.77
CA SER A 78 -13.19 2.73 4.87
C SER A 78 -13.11 3.33 3.47
N GLY A 79 -12.12 2.88 2.69
CA GLY A 79 -11.98 3.26 1.29
C GLY A 79 -10.85 4.27 0.98
N PHE A 80 -9.78 4.29 1.76
CA PHE A 80 -8.61 5.11 1.42
C PHE A 80 -7.93 4.56 0.15
N LYS A 81 -7.98 5.31 -0.95
CA LYS A 81 -7.34 4.91 -2.21
C LYS A 81 -5.82 5.19 -2.15
N GLY A 82 -5.04 4.12 -1.97
CA GLY A 82 -3.59 4.14 -2.18
C GLY A 82 -3.21 3.91 -3.65
N ILE A 83 -1.91 3.96 -3.94
CA ILE A 83 -1.33 3.67 -5.25
C ILE A 83 -1.18 2.15 -5.49
N THR A 84 -1.20 1.35 -4.42
CA THR A 84 -1.13 -0.12 -4.49
C THR A 84 -2.51 -0.77 -4.39
N LYS A 85 -3.37 -0.27 -3.49
CA LYS A 85 -4.72 -0.79 -3.26
C LYS A 85 -5.60 0.23 -2.52
N THR A 86 -6.88 -0.11 -2.41
CA THR A 86 -7.82 0.62 -1.55
C THR A 86 -7.86 -0.02 -0.17
N TYR A 87 -7.65 0.77 0.88
CA TYR A 87 -7.58 0.34 2.27
C TYR A 87 -8.92 0.54 2.98
N ALA A 88 -9.38 -0.51 3.63
CA ALA A 88 -10.47 -0.48 4.60
C ALA A 88 -10.19 -1.55 5.67
N PHE A 89 -10.47 -1.24 6.94
CA PHE A 89 -10.12 -2.12 8.05
C PHE A 89 -11.34 -2.73 8.75
N GLN A 90 -11.15 -3.95 9.23
CA GLN A 90 -12.00 -4.64 10.17
C GLN A 90 -11.73 -4.14 11.61
N PRO A 91 -12.64 -4.39 12.58
CA PRO A 91 -12.43 -3.98 13.98
C PRO A 91 -11.16 -4.53 14.64
N ASN A 92 -10.62 -5.64 14.14
CA ASN A 92 -9.38 -6.25 14.63
C ASN A 92 -8.11 -5.65 14.00
N GLY A 93 -8.23 -4.68 13.10
CA GLY A 93 -7.10 -4.03 12.41
C GLY A 93 -6.68 -4.71 11.11
N GLU A 94 -7.27 -5.86 10.76
CA GLU A 94 -7.02 -6.53 9.47
C GLU A 94 -7.71 -5.78 8.33
N LEU A 95 -7.21 -5.95 7.10
CA LEU A 95 -7.93 -5.46 5.92
C LEU A 95 -9.27 -6.19 5.76
N VAL A 96 -10.29 -5.49 5.29
CA VAL A 96 -11.50 -6.16 4.78
C VAL A 96 -11.15 -7.00 3.57
N GLN A 97 -11.85 -8.10 3.35
CA GLN A 97 -11.51 -9.06 2.29
C GLN A 97 -11.46 -8.43 0.89
N SER A 98 -12.31 -7.45 0.60
CA SER A 98 -12.31 -6.72 -0.69
C SER A 98 -11.11 -5.81 -0.91
N SER A 99 -10.37 -5.49 0.16
CA SER A 99 -9.10 -4.74 0.11
C SER A 99 -7.88 -5.67 0.03
N VAL A 100 -8.05 -6.97 0.26
CA VAL A 100 -6.99 -7.96 0.16
C VAL A 100 -6.79 -8.34 -1.30
N VAL A 101 -5.56 -8.17 -1.78
CA VAL A 101 -5.10 -8.62 -3.10
C VAL A 101 -3.90 -9.51 -2.88
N ILE A 102 -3.81 -10.62 -3.62
CA ILE A 102 -2.65 -11.52 -3.62
C ILE A 102 -2.18 -11.70 -5.05
N PHE A 103 -0.92 -11.39 -5.31
CA PHE A 103 -0.28 -11.55 -6.60
C PHE A 103 0.63 -12.77 -6.62
N LEU A 104 0.65 -13.44 -7.76
CA LEU A 104 1.62 -14.47 -8.09
C LEU A 104 2.79 -13.84 -8.85
N TYR A 105 4.01 -14.20 -8.44
CA TYR A 105 5.26 -13.77 -9.03
C TYR A 105 6.08 -15.00 -9.44
N LYS A 106 6.88 -14.84 -10.49
CA LYS A 106 7.84 -15.85 -10.94
C LYS A 106 9.25 -15.28 -10.87
N VAL A 107 10.19 -16.04 -10.30
CA VAL A 107 11.62 -15.69 -10.34
C VAL A 107 12.15 -15.91 -11.75
N VAL A 108 12.64 -14.83 -12.37
CA VAL A 108 13.21 -14.80 -13.71
C VAL A 108 14.47 -13.94 -13.75
N ASN A 109 15.58 -14.48 -14.26
CA ASN A 109 16.86 -13.76 -14.43
C ASN A 109 17.35 -13.08 -13.13
N ASP A 110 17.33 -13.81 -12.01
CA ASP A 110 17.68 -13.29 -10.67
C ASP A 110 16.81 -12.11 -10.17
N ASP A 111 15.69 -11.85 -10.84
CA ASP A 111 14.66 -10.88 -10.46
C ASP A 111 13.27 -11.57 -10.40
N TYR A 112 12.20 -10.81 -10.24
CA TYR A 112 10.83 -11.29 -10.30
C TYR A 112 10.04 -10.66 -11.45
N SER A 113 9.09 -11.42 -12.00
CA SER A 113 8.05 -10.89 -12.88
C SER A 113 6.68 -11.18 -12.29
N THR A 114 5.79 -10.20 -12.34
CA THR A 114 4.39 -10.38 -11.99
C THR A 114 3.73 -11.33 -12.98
N VAL A 115 3.08 -12.37 -12.47
CA VAL A 115 2.23 -13.28 -13.26
C VAL A 115 0.80 -12.73 -13.29
N GLY A 116 0.29 -12.27 -12.14
CA GLY A 116 -1.02 -11.62 -12.05
C GLY A 116 -1.67 -11.76 -10.68
N ASP A 117 -2.83 -11.14 -10.53
CA ASP A 117 -3.71 -11.33 -9.37
C ASP A 117 -4.22 -12.77 -9.34
N VAL A 118 -3.94 -13.48 -8.24
CA VAL A 118 -4.31 -14.88 -8.04
C VAL A 118 -5.81 -15.08 -8.23
N ALA A 119 -6.65 -14.13 -7.82
CA ALA A 119 -8.10 -14.23 -7.98
C ALA A 119 -8.56 -14.30 -9.45
N ASN A 120 -7.72 -13.83 -10.38
CA ASN A 120 -7.98 -13.87 -11.82
C ASN A 120 -7.30 -15.05 -12.52
N LEU A 121 -6.33 -15.72 -11.86
CA LEU A 121 -5.59 -16.86 -12.42
C LEU A 121 -6.26 -18.22 -12.18
N ILE A 122 -7.21 -18.29 -11.24
CA ILE A 122 -7.91 -19.52 -10.84
C ILE A 122 -9.31 -19.67 -11.46
N LYS A 123 -9.67 -18.78 -12.38
CA LYS A 123 -10.93 -18.83 -13.14
C LYS A 123 -10.70 -19.55 -14.45
#